data_AF-A0A972ZMC5-F1
#
_entry.id   AF-A0A972ZMC5-F1
#
_cell.length_a   1.000
_cell.length_b   1.000
_cell.length_c   1.000
_cell.angle_alpha   90.00
_cell.angle_beta   90.00
_cell.angle_gamma   90.00
#
_symmetry.space_group_name_H-M   'P 1'
#
loop_
_entity.id
_entity.type
_entity.pdbx_description
1 polymer ?
#
loop_
_entity_poly.entity_id
_entity_poly.type
_entity_poly.pdbx_seq_one_letter_code
_entity_poly.pdbx_strand_id
1 'polypeptide(L)'
;MGAILSNLRNTVVASIVLVILLVIWMGSWHGAGIAFDAGWWAFAFRWLHVLGGIMWIGILYYFNFVQIPNMPNIDEDKRPAITKVIAPSALFWFRWGAM
;
A
#
# COMPACT_ATOMS: atom_id res chain seq x y z
N MET A 1 -3.43 -21.91 -5.79
CA MET A 1 -3.78 -20.55 -5.29
C MET A 1 -2.58 -19.58 -5.19
N GLY A 2 -1.39 -19.88 -5.75
CA GLY A 2 -0.14 -19.29 -5.22
C GLY A 2 0.71 -18.39 -6.14
N ALA A 3 0.35 -18.12 -7.39
CA ALA A 3 1.24 -17.39 -8.32
C ALA A 3 1.09 -15.86 -8.28
N ILE A 4 -0.09 -15.35 -7.94
CA ILE A 4 -0.35 -13.91 -7.93
C ILE A 4 0.19 -13.29 -6.65
N LEU A 5 -0.15 -13.84 -5.48
CA LEU A 5 0.22 -13.32 -4.17
C LEU A 5 1.70 -13.52 -3.78
N SER A 6 2.41 -14.44 -4.46
CA SER A 6 3.84 -14.68 -4.23
C SER A 6 4.76 -13.68 -4.96
N ASN A 7 4.21 -12.95 -5.94
CA ASN A 7 4.96 -11.97 -6.72
C ASN A 7 4.32 -10.60 -6.57
N LEU A 8 5.03 -9.68 -5.91
CA LEU A 8 4.55 -8.33 -5.65
C LEU A 8 4.12 -7.61 -6.93
N ARG A 9 4.91 -7.73 -8.02
CA ARG A 9 4.59 -7.10 -9.31
C ARG A 9 3.26 -7.61 -9.85
N ASN A 10 3.06 -8.92 -9.84
CA ASN A 10 1.83 -9.52 -10.36
C ASN A 10 0.62 -9.15 -9.50
N THR A 11 0.79 -9.09 -8.17
CA THR A 11 -0.26 -8.63 -7.26
C THR A 11 -0.65 -7.19 -7.55
N VAL A 12 0.34 -6.28 -7.67
CA VAL A 12 0.08 -4.86 -7.96
C VAL A 12 -0.61 -4.67 -9.31
N VAL A 13 -0.12 -5.35 -10.36
CA VAL A 13 -0.73 -5.30 -11.70
C VAL A 13 -2.17 -5.81 -11.66
N ALA A 14 -2.42 -6.94 -11.00
CA ALA A 14 -3.77 -7.49 -10.86
C ALA A 14 -4.72 -6.52 -10.13
N SER A 15 -4.25 -5.88 -9.05
CA SER A 15 -5.03 -4.87 -8.31
C SER A 15 -5.38 -3.66 -9.18
N ILE A 16 -4.43 -3.16 -9.98
CA ILE A 16 -4.67 -2.04 -10.90
C ILE A 16 -5.71 -2.42 -11.97
N VAL A 17 -5.57 -3.60 -12.58
CA VAL A 17 -6.52 -4.10 -13.58
C VAL A 17 -7.92 -4.23 -12.97
N LEU A 18 -8.03 -4.79 -11.76
CA LEU A 18 -9.32 -4.92 -11.07
C LEU A 18 -9.97 -3.57 -10.76
N VAL A 19 -9.20 -2.58 -10.33
CA VAL A 19 -9.71 -1.21 -10.08
C VAL A 19 -10.24 -0.59 -11.37
N ILE A 20 -9.52 -0.72 -12.49
CA ILE A 20 -9.98 -0.20 -13.80
C ILE A 20 -11.28 -0.87 -14.23
N LEU A 21 -11.35 -2.20 -14.13
CA LEU A 21 -12.56 -2.95 -14.48
C LEU A 21 -13.76 -2.53 -13.62
N LEU A 22 -13.54 -2.33 -12.32
CA LEU A 22 -14.58 -1.85 -11.39
C LEU A 22 -15.09 -0.47 -11.80
N VAL A 23 -14.21 0.47 -12.13
CA VAL A 23 -14.59 1.84 -12.55
C VAL A 23 -15.41 1.80 -13.84
N ILE A 24 -14.99 1.01 -14.84
CA ILE A 24 -15.74 0.84 -16.10
C ILE A 24 -17.11 0.24 -15.84
N TRP A 25 -17.18 -0.81 -15.01
CA TRP A 25 -18.42 -1.48 -14.66
C TRP A 25 -19.39 -0.54 -13.93
N MET A 26 -18.90 0.23 -12.96
CA MET A 26 -19.70 1.20 -12.22
C MET A 26 -20.24 2.31 -13.14
N GLY A 27 -19.39 2.88 -14.02
CA GLY A 27 -19.81 3.90 -14.98
C GLY A 27 -20.84 3.40 -16.00
N SER A 28 -20.76 2.11 -16.36
CA SER A 28 -21.70 1.47 -17.28
C SER A 28 -23.04 1.12 -16.62
N TRP A 29 -23.03 0.65 -15.37
CA TRP A 29 -24.22 0.25 -14.62
C TRP A 29 -25.18 1.42 -14.37
N HIS A 30 -24.64 2.60 -14.07
CA HIS A 30 -25.45 3.76 -13.68
C HIS A 30 -25.97 4.56 -14.88
N GLY A 31 -25.62 4.16 -16.12
CA GLY A 31 -25.96 4.89 -17.35
C GLY A 31 -25.40 6.32 -17.44
N ALA A 32 -24.61 6.74 -16.44
CA ALA A 32 -24.10 8.09 -16.28
C ALA A 32 -22.75 8.33 -16.97
N GLY A 33 -22.07 7.26 -17.42
CA GLY A 33 -20.71 7.34 -17.93
C GLY A 33 -19.68 7.67 -16.83
N ILE A 34 -18.43 7.93 -17.22
CA ILE A 34 -17.39 8.40 -16.30
C ILE A 34 -17.20 9.90 -16.56
N ALA A 35 -17.72 10.74 -15.66
CA ALA A 35 -17.47 12.17 -15.68
C ALA A 35 -16.20 12.47 -14.88
N PHE A 36 -15.16 13.03 -15.52
CA PHE A 36 -13.94 13.50 -14.85
C PHE A 36 -14.12 14.91 -14.27
N ASP A 37 -15.23 15.14 -13.57
CA ASP A 37 -15.56 16.41 -12.95
C ASP A 37 -14.85 16.59 -11.60
N ALA A 38 -15.09 17.73 -10.95
CA ALA A 38 -14.50 18.02 -9.64
C ALA A 38 -14.90 17.01 -8.55
N GLY A 39 -16.10 16.43 -8.63
CA GLY A 39 -16.58 15.43 -7.68
C GLY A 39 -15.81 14.11 -7.83
N TRP A 40 -15.55 13.68 -9.06
CA TRP A 40 -14.75 12.50 -9.35
C TRP A 40 -13.32 12.64 -8.85
N TRP A 41 -12.67 13.79 -9.10
CA TRP A 41 -11.32 14.06 -8.61
C TRP A 41 -11.27 14.14 -7.08
N ALA A 42 -12.24 14.79 -6.44
CA ALA A 42 -12.33 14.83 -4.99
C ALA A 42 -12.47 13.43 -4.37
N PHE A 43 -13.26 12.55 -4.99
CA PHE A 43 -13.34 11.14 -4.61
C PHE A 43 -12.00 10.42 -4.79
N ALA A 44 -11.37 10.54 -5.97
CA ALA A 44 -10.11 9.87 -6.28
C ALA A 44 -9.00 10.26 -5.30
N PHE A 45 -8.84 11.56 -5.01
CA PHE A 45 -7.86 12.04 -4.02
C PHE A 45 -8.16 11.52 -2.62
N ARG A 46 -9.42 11.51 -2.18
CA ARG A 46 -9.79 10.96 -0.87
C ARG A 46 -9.49 9.47 -0.78
N TRP A 47 -9.80 8.73 -1.84
CA TRP A 47 -9.54 7.29 -1.89
C TRP A 47 -8.03 7.00 -1.86
N LEU A 48 -7.22 7.70 -2.65
CA LEU A 48 -5.76 7.59 -2.61
C LEU A 48 -5.19 7.96 -1.23
N HIS A 49 -5.68 9.03 -0.61
CA HIS A 49 -5.27 9.44 0.73
C HIS A 49 -5.57 8.37 1.78
N VAL A 50 -6.76 7.75 1.73
CA VAL A 50 -7.11 6.65 2.64
C VAL A 50 -6.21 5.43 2.43
N LEU A 51 -5.90 5.08 1.17
CA LEU A 51 -4.96 3.99 0.88
C LEU A 51 -3.54 4.28 1.39
N GLY A 52 -3.05 5.51 1.20
CA GLY A 52 -1.81 5.98 1.80
C GLY A 52 -1.85 5.82 3.31
N GLY A 53 -2.90 6.34 3.96
CA GLY A 53 -3.10 6.24 5.40
C GLY A 53 -3.05 4.80 5.93
N ILE A 54 -3.65 3.84 5.22
CA ILE A 54 -3.57 2.41 5.58
C ILE A 54 -2.12 1.92 5.56
N MET A 55 -1.35 2.24 4.51
CA MET A 55 0.07 1.88 4.41
C MET A 55 0.89 2.52 5.53
N TRP A 56 0.68 3.81 5.79
CA TRP A 56 1.39 4.57 6.81
C TRP A 56 1.16 4.00 8.22
N ILE A 57 -0.11 3.82 8.61
CA ILE A 57 -0.47 3.27 9.92
C ILE A 57 0.06 1.83 10.05
N GLY A 58 -0.06 1.02 9.00
CA GLY A 58 0.44 -0.36 8.99
C GLY A 58 1.95 -0.44 9.27
N ILE A 59 2.75 0.39 8.60
CA ILE A 59 4.20 0.46 8.82
C ILE A 59 4.53 1.03 10.20
N LEU A 60 3.78 2.03 10.67
CA LEU A 60 3.95 2.56 12.02
C LEU A 60 3.75 1.47 13.08
N TYR A 61 2.70 0.66 12.93
CA TYR A 61 2.44 -0.44 13.85
C TYR A 61 3.51 -1.52 13.76
N TYR A 62 3.98 -1.84 12.56
CA TYR A 62 5.11 -2.75 12.38
C TYR A 62 6.35 -2.26 13.15
N PHE A 63 6.72 -0.98 13.07
CA PHE A 63 7.87 -0.48 13.81
C PHE A 63 7.67 -0.52 15.33
N ASN A 64 6.52 -0.02 15.81
CA ASN A 64 6.29 0.18 17.25
C ASN A 64 5.99 -1.11 18.00
N PHE A 65 5.23 -2.03 17.40
CA PHE A 65 4.78 -3.25 18.07
C PHE A 65 5.62 -4.47 17.71
N VAL A 66 6.27 -4.48 16.54
CA VAL A 66 7.01 -5.66 16.05
C VAL A 66 8.51 -5.40 16.00
N GLN A 67 9.00 -4.48 15.17
CA GLN A 67 10.44 -4.36 14.92
C GLN A 67 11.21 -3.88 16.17
N ILE A 68 10.89 -2.71 16.72
CA ILE A 68 11.67 -2.09 17.81
C ILE A 68 11.72 -2.99 19.07
N PRO A 69 10.60 -3.54 19.57
CA PRO A 69 10.64 -4.38 20.77
C PRO A 69 11.40 -5.70 20.57
N ASN A 70 11.47 -6.23 19.36
CA ASN A 70 12.13 -7.51 19.08
C ASN A 70 13.61 -7.37 18.68
N MET A 71 14.10 -6.18 18.34
CA MET A 71 15.52 -5.96 17.99
C MET A 71 16.54 -6.47 19.03
N PRO A 72 16.30 -6.35 20.36
CA PRO A 72 17.23 -6.89 21.37
C PRO A 72 17.33 -8.42 21.33
N ASN A 73 16.27 -9.12 20.92
CA ASN A 73 16.18 -10.58 20.88
C ASN A 73 16.91 -11.21 19.69
N ILE A 74 17.50 -10.39 18.82
CA ILE A 74 18.15 -10.82 17.59
C ILE A 74 19.67 -10.78 17.78
N ASP A 75 20.34 -11.87 17.40
CA ASP A 75 21.79 -12.01 17.41
C ASP A 75 22.46 -10.83 16.68
N GLU A 76 23.58 -10.34 17.21
CA GLU A 76 24.20 -9.10 16.75
C GLU A 76 24.71 -9.18 15.30
N ASP A 77 25.10 -10.37 14.85
CA ASP A 77 25.52 -10.68 13.48
C ASP A 77 24.39 -10.51 12.45
N LYS A 78 23.13 -10.71 12.86
CA LYS A 78 21.94 -10.64 11.99
C LYS A 78 21.27 -9.27 12.00
N ARG A 79 21.50 -8.44 13.02
CA ARG A 79 20.93 -7.08 13.13
C ARG A 79 21.17 -6.20 11.89
N PRO A 80 22.34 -6.23 11.20
CA PRO A 80 22.55 -5.43 9.99
C PRO A 80 21.58 -5.73 8.85
N ALA A 81 21.07 -6.97 8.72
CA ALA A 81 20.10 -7.29 7.69
C ALA A 81 18.80 -6.50 7.88
N ILE A 82 18.36 -6.30 9.13
CA ILE A 82 17.16 -5.52 9.43
C ILE A 82 17.45 -4.03 9.27
N THR A 83 18.53 -3.53 9.88
CA THR A 83 18.80 -2.09 9.93
C THR A 83 19.30 -1.50 8.61
N LYS A 84 19.97 -2.29 7.76
CA LYS A 84 20.53 -1.83 6.47
C LYS A 84 19.68 -2.20 5.25
N VAL A 85 18.82 -3.21 5.34
CA VAL A 85 18.00 -3.65 4.19
C VAL A 85 16.52 -3.38 4.43
N ILE A 86 15.96 -3.89 5.52
CA ILE A 86 14.52 -3.83 5.77
C ILE A 86 14.07 -2.43 6.22
N ALA A 87 14.75 -1.85 7.20
CA ALA A 87 14.38 -0.56 7.79
C ALA A 87 14.42 0.59 6.76
N PRO A 88 15.42 0.71 5.87
CA PRO A 88 15.42 1.76 4.85
C PRO A 88 14.24 1.64 3.87
N SER A 89 13.90 0.43 3.44
CA SER A 89 12.72 0.20 2.58
C SER A 89 11.42 0.54 3.30
N ALA A 90 11.25 0.10 4.55
CA ALA A 90 10.06 0.43 5.35
C ALA A 90 9.96 1.94 5.62
N LEU A 91 11.08 2.63 5.88
CA LEU A 91 11.12 4.08 6.05
C LEU A 91 10.80 4.83 4.75
N PHE A 92 11.24 4.35 3.59
CA PHE A 92 10.86 4.92 2.31
C PHE A 92 9.34 4.90 2.15
N TRP A 93 8.69 3.75 2.34
CA TRP A 93 7.24 3.63 2.24
C TRP A 93 6.51 4.42 3.33
N PHE A 94 7.05 4.47 4.55
CA PHE A 94 6.51 5.30 5.63
C PHE A 94 6.47 6.79 5.26
N ARG A 95 7.49 7.30 4.56
CA ARG A 95 7.52 8.71 4.13
C ARG A 95 6.42 9.04 3.12
N TRP A 96 6.17 8.14 2.17
CA TRP A 96 5.21 8.38 1.09
C TRP A 96 3.78 7.94 1.44
N GLY A 97 3.60 7.06 2.43
CA GLY A 97 2.28 6.62 2.86
C GLY A 97 1.42 7.74 3.44
N ALA A 98 2.01 8.83 3.95
CA ALA A 98 1.24 9.94 4.52
C ALA A 98 0.79 11.00 3.50
N MET A 99 1.24 10.89 2.24
CA MET A 99 0.96 11.82 1.13
C MET A 99 -0.26 11.34 0.36
#